data_AF-A0A257W621-F1
#
_entry.id   AF-A0A257W621-F1
#
_cell.length_a   1.000
_cell.length_b   1.000
_cell.length_c   1.000
_cell.angle_alpha   90.00
_cell.angle_beta   90.00
_cell.angle_gamma   90.00
#
_symmetry.space_group_name_H-M   'P 1'
#
loop_
_entity.id
_entity.type
_entity.pdbx_description
1 polymer ?
#
loop_
_entity_poly.entity_id
_entity_poly.type
_entity_poly.pdbx_seq_one_letter_code
_entity_poly.pdbx_strand_id
1 'polypeptide(L)'
;LVDRAQLLTLSAPEMTVLIGGMRVLSTNSGSGPFADLGVLTKRRGALTNDFFVNLLDMNTEWQKSPMCEHFFEGRDRATGDVKWTATRVDLVFGSNSQLRAIAEVYASDDGEEKFVHDFVAAWNKVMNLDRFDLEPAVRRGTPSLVQR
;
A
#
# COMPACT_ATOMS: atom_id res chain seq x y z
N LEU A 1 -6.69 7.68 -7.79
CA LEU A 1 -6.56 6.68 -6.71
C LEU A 1 -7.93 6.41 -6.09
N VAL A 2 -8.49 7.39 -5.36
CA VAL A 2 -9.77 7.25 -4.65
C VAL A 2 -10.92 6.81 -5.56
N ASP A 3 -11.05 7.43 -6.74
CA ASP A 3 -12.07 7.05 -7.74
C ASP A 3 -12.01 5.55 -8.14
N ARG A 4 -10.81 5.03 -8.43
CA ARG A 4 -10.63 3.60 -8.73
C ARG A 4 -10.94 2.70 -7.53
N ALA A 5 -10.60 3.13 -6.31
CA ALA A 5 -10.93 2.38 -5.10
C ALA A 5 -12.45 2.29 -4.88
N GLN A 6 -13.18 3.37 -5.17
CA GLN A 6 -14.64 3.38 -5.11
C GLN A 6 -15.26 2.40 -6.11
N LEU A 7 -14.76 2.32 -7.35
CA LEU A 7 -15.23 1.36 -8.35
C LEU A 7 -15.02 -0.10 -7.91
N LEU A 8 -13.99 -0.36 -7.12
CA LEU A 8 -13.71 -1.68 -6.52
C LEU A 8 -14.41 -1.89 -5.17
N THR A 9 -15.29 -0.98 -4.75
CA THR A 9 -16.04 -1.03 -3.47
C THR A 9 -15.12 -1.13 -2.24
N LEU A 10 -13.91 -0.57 -2.33
CA LEU A 10 -12.92 -0.60 -1.26
C LEU A 10 -13.15 0.54 -0.26
N SER A 11 -13.01 0.22 1.02
CA SER A 11 -12.87 1.19 2.09
C SER A 11 -11.46 1.79 2.12
N ALA A 12 -11.27 2.90 2.85
CA ALA A 12 -9.96 3.52 3.00
C ALA A 12 -8.90 2.55 3.59
N PRO A 13 -9.18 1.75 4.65
CA PRO A 13 -8.21 0.77 5.15
C PRO A 13 -7.87 -0.33 4.13
N GLU A 14 -8.86 -0.86 3.41
CA GLU A 14 -8.64 -1.90 2.38
C GLU A 14 -7.78 -1.37 1.22
N MET A 15 -8.04 -0.14 0.77
CA MET A 15 -7.22 0.52 -0.24
C MET A 15 -5.78 0.70 0.26
N THR A 16 -5.59 1.13 1.52
CA THR A 16 -4.27 1.35 2.10
C THR A 16 -3.44 0.07 2.11
N VAL A 17 -3.98 -1.04 2.64
CA VAL A 17 -3.24 -2.32 2.69
C VAL A 17 -2.92 -2.85 1.31
N LEU A 18 -3.87 -2.78 0.36
CA LEU A 18 -3.65 -3.23 -1.01
C LEU A 18 -2.51 -2.48 -1.68
N ILE A 19 -2.45 -1.15 -1.55
CA ILE A 19 -1.34 -0.37 -2.10
C ILE A 19 -0.02 -0.76 -1.45
N GLY A 20 0.05 -0.81 -0.12
CA GLY A 20 1.28 -1.18 0.60
C GLY A 20 1.80 -2.56 0.20
N GLY A 21 0.91 -3.56 0.15
CA GLY A 21 1.25 -4.93 -0.24
C GLY A 21 1.68 -5.05 -1.70
N MET A 22 0.96 -4.42 -2.64
CA MET A 22 1.33 -4.43 -4.05
C MET A 22 2.71 -3.80 -4.31
N ARG A 23 3.09 -2.77 -3.54
CA ARG A 23 4.41 -2.15 -3.65
C ARG A 23 5.53 -3.09 -3.22
N VAL A 24 5.41 -3.73 -2.05
CA VAL A 24 6.46 -4.66 -1.58
C VAL A 24 6.56 -5.92 -2.45
N LEU A 25 5.44 -6.36 -3.04
CA LEU A 25 5.38 -7.44 -4.02
C LEU A 25 5.88 -7.04 -5.42
N SER A 26 6.27 -5.77 -5.62
CA SER A 26 6.85 -5.27 -6.87
C SER A 26 5.95 -5.46 -8.10
N THR A 27 4.63 -5.26 -7.95
CA THR A 27 3.65 -5.42 -9.05
C THR A 27 3.48 -4.16 -9.91
N ASN A 28 4.52 -3.34 -10.03
CA ASN A 28 4.48 -2.09 -10.77
C ASN A 28 4.53 -2.36 -12.28
N SER A 29 3.75 -1.60 -13.07
CA SER A 29 3.64 -1.80 -14.53
C SER A 29 4.74 -1.11 -15.35
N GLY A 30 5.64 -0.37 -14.71
CA GLY A 30 6.73 0.37 -15.36
C GLY A 30 7.96 -0.51 -15.63
N SER A 31 8.79 -0.11 -16.60
CA SER A 31 10.09 -0.73 -16.87
C SER A 31 11.24 0.13 -16.34
N GLY A 32 12.41 -0.48 -16.14
CA GLY A 32 13.61 0.24 -15.69
C GLY A 32 13.40 0.99 -14.36
N PRO A 33 13.82 2.26 -14.23
CA PRO A 33 13.74 3.00 -12.96
C PRO A 33 12.31 3.26 -12.50
N PHE A 34 11.31 3.12 -13.38
CA PHE A 34 9.90 3.28 -13.03
C PHE A 34 9.30 2.03 -12.35
N ALA A 35 9.97 0.88 -12.45
CA ALA A 35 9.55 -0.35 -11.78
C ALA A 35 9.68 -0.23 -10.24
N ASP A 36 10.57 0.64 -9.78
CA ASP A 36 10.93 0.78 -8.36
C ASP A 36 10.15 1.87 -7.62
N LEU A 37 9.28 2.59 -8.32
CA LEU A 37 8.48 3.67 -7.72
C LEU A 37 7.59 3.15 -6.59
N GLY A 38 7.80 3.69 -5.39
CA GLY A 38 7.06 3.34 -4.19
C GLY A 38 7.41 1.95 -3.62
N VAL A 39 8.41 1.25 -4.16
CA VAL A 39 8.89 -0.03 -3.61
C VAL A 39 9.82 0.24 -2.43
N LEU A 40 9.22 0.63 -1.30
CA LEU A 40 9.95 1.01 -0.08
C LEU A 40 10.30 -0.23 0.75
N THR A 41 11.05 -1.16 0.16
CA THR A 41 11.52 -2.37 0.83
C THR A 41 12.84 -2.86 0.23
N LYS A 42 13.64 -3.54 1.04
CA LYS A 42 14.82 -4.28 0.59
C LYS A 42 14.52 -5.77 0.32
N ARG A 43 13.33 -6.24 0.71
CA ARG A 43 12.89 -7.65 0.65
C ARG A 43 11.78 -7.82 -0.40
N ARG A 44 12.09 -7.47 -1.66
CA ARG A 44 11.10 -7.53 -2.75
C ARG A 44 10.49 -8.93 -2.88
N GLY A 45 9.18 -8.99 -3.04
CA GLY A 45 8.42 -10.24 -3.15
C GLY A 45 8.00 -10.85 -1.81
N ALA A 46 8.48 -10.33 -0.68
CA ALA A 46 7.95 -10.68 0.64
C ALA A 46 6.81 -9.73 1.03
N LEU A 47 5.66 -10.29 1.41
CA LEU A 47 4.53 -9.52 1.90
C LEU A 47 4.82 -9.06 3.34
N THR A 48 5.23 -7.82 3.49
CA THR A 48 5.67 -7.18 4.74
C THR A 48 5.11 -5.76 4.85
N ASN A 49 5.05 -5.19 6.05
CA ASN A 49 4.61 -3.81 6.27
C ASN A 49 5.70 -2.76 5.98
N ASP A 50 6.83 -3.16 5.36
CA ASP A 50 7.99 -2.31 5.05
C ASP A 50 7.60 -1.00 4.35
N PHE A 51 6.57 -1.03 3.50
CA PHE A 51 6.08 0.17 2.82
C PHE A 51 5.71 1.28 3.82
N PHE A 52 4.95 0.96 4.87
CA PHE A 52 4.48 1.95 5.83
C PHE A 52 5.59 2.38 6.79
N VAL A 53 6.42 1.43 7.24
CA VAL A 53 7.57 1.71 8.09
C VAL A 53 8.51 2.72 7.43
N ASN A 54 8.89 2.46 6.17
CA ASN A 54 9.82 3.34 5.44
C ASN A 54 9.16 4.65 4.96
N LEU A 55 7.85 4.66 4.73
CA LEU A 55 7.12 5.88 4.37
C LEU A 55 7.05 6.88 5.55
N LEU A 56 6.87 6.36 6.76
CA LEU A 56 6.70 7.16 7.98
C LEU A 56 8.00 7.43 8.73
N ASP A 57 9.12 6.87 8.27
CA ASP A 57 10.46 7.12 8.80
C ASP A 57 10.87 8.60 8.60
N MET A 58 10.98 9.33 9.70
CA MET A 58 11.36 10.75 9.71
C MET A 58 12.82 11.01 9.28
N ASN A 59 13.65 9.97 9.23
CA ASN A 59 15.00 10.06 8.68
C ASN A 59 15.00 10.18 7.15
N THR A 60 13.86 9.95 6.51
CA THR A 60 13.69 10.14 5.06
C THR A 60 13.00 11.49 4.80
N GLU A 61 13.64 12.37 4.04
CA GLU A 61 13.06 13.61 3.56
C GLU A 61 12.63 13.50 2.11
N TRP A 62 11.37 13.87 1.82
CA TRP A 62 10.78 13.74 0.50
C TRP A 62 10.81 15.08 -0.25
N GLN A 63 11.43 15.08 -1.42
CA GLN A 63 11.49 16.24 -2.32
C GLN A 63 11.09 15.86 -3.74
N LYS A 64 10.59 16.83 -4.52
CA LYS A 64 10.28 16.60 -5.94
C LYS A 64 11.56 16.21 -6.69
N SER A 65 11.48 15.16 -7.50
CA SER A 65 12.61 14.75 -8.34
C SER A 65 12.80 15.74 -9.49
N PRO A 66 14.05 16.07 -9.86
CA PRO A 66 14.33 16.88 -11.05
C PRO A 66 13.96 16.14 -12.35
N MET A 67 13.77 14.81 -12.31
CA MET A 67 13.44 14.02 -13.49
C MET A 67 12.00 14.23 -13.97
N CYS A 68 11.04 14.39 -13.05
CA CYS A 68 9.62 14.53 -13.39
C CYS A 68 8.82 15.16 -12.24
N GLU A 69 7.88 16.04 -12.57
CA GLU A 69 7.03 16.75 -11.60
C GLU A 69 6.10 15.83 -10.77
N HIS A 70 5.91 14.59 -11.23
CA HIS A 70 5.06 13.60 -10.57
C HIS A 70 5.84 12.64 -9.66
N PHE A 71 7.17 12.75 -9.65
CA PHE A 71 8.06 11.88 -8.89
C PHE A 71 8.74 12.61 -7.76
N PHE A 72 9.08 11.83 -6.75
CA PHE A 72 9.70 12.29 -5.53
C PHE A 72 10.86 11.39 -5.17
N GLU A 73 11.90 11.99 -4.63
CA GLU A 73 13.06 11.31 -4.06
C GLU A 73 12.97 11.41 -2.55
N GLY A 74 13.01 10.26 -1.88
CA GLY A 74 13.20 10.15 -0.44
C GLY A 74 14.70 10.08 -0.18
N ARG A 75 15.24 11.13 0.44
CA ARG A 75 16.67 11.25 0.76
C ARG A 75 16.92 11.02 2.24
N ASP A 76 18.05 10.42 2.56
CA ASP A 76 18.51 10.37 3.94
C ASP A 76 18.75 11.79 4.46
N ARG A 77 18.18 12.13 5.60
CA ARG A 77 18.28 13.48 6.18
C ARG A 77 19.71 13.82 6.61
N ALA A 78 20.54 12.83 6.97
CA ALA A 78 21.90 13.06 7.44
C ALA A 78 22.90 13.11 6.27
N THR A 79 22.79 12.20 5.30
CA THR A 79 23.77 12.11 4.19
C THR A 79 23.32 12.83 2.92
N GLY A 80 22.02 13.02 2.72
CA GLY A 80 21.43 13.54 1.48
C GLY A 80 21.31 12.50 0.36
N ASP A 81 21.71 11.24 0.60
CA ASP A 81 21.67 10.18 -0.40
C ASP A 81 20.24 9.78 -0.74
N VAL A 82 19.97 9.48 -2.01
CA VAL A 82 18.65 8.98 -2.43
C VAL A 82 18.46 7.56 -1.92
N LYS A 83 17.52 7.38 -0.98
CA LYS A 83 17.10 6.07 -0.46
C LYS A 83 15.99 5.46 -1.31
N TRP A 84 15.01 6.29 -1.69
CA TRP A 84 13.76 5.82 -2.29
C TRP A 84 13.29 6.76 -3.40
N THR A 85 12.48 6.22 -4.32
CA THR A 85 11.70 7.01 -5.26
C THR A 85 10.22 6.65 -5.13
N ALA A 86 9.35 7.64 -5.29
CA ALA A 86 7.92 7.48 -5.11
C ALA A 86 7.10 8.45 -5.96
N THR A 87 5.80 8.21 -6.03
CA THR A 87 4.83 9.07 -6.70
C THR A 87 3.87 9.70 -5.68
N ARG A 88 3.01 10.61 -6.15
CA ARG A 88 1.92 11.18 -5.32
C ARG A 88 0.99 10.11 -4.75
N VAL A 89 0.80 8.99 -5.46
CA VAL A 89 -0.05 7.88 -5.00
C VAL A 89 0.53 7.23 -3.75
N ASP A 90 1.85 7.20 -3.62
CA ASP A 90 2.52 6.60 -2.48
C ASP A 90 2.59 7.59 -1.31
N LEU A 91 2.95 8.85 -1.60
CA LEU A 91 3.12 9.88 -0.57
C LEU A 91 1.80 10.43 0.00
N VAL A 92 0.65 10.16 -0.63
CA VAL A 92 -0.65 10.56 -0.07
C VAL A 92 -0.92 9.90 1.28
N PHE A 93 -0.39 8.69 1.50
CA PHE A 93 -0.52 7.96 2.76
C PHE A 93 0.33 8.57 3.88
N GLY A 94 1.31 9.41 3.57
CA GLY A 94 2.11 10.16 4.56
C GLY A 94 1.65 11.60 4.78
N SER A 95 0.79 12.15 3.88
CA SER A 95 0.41 13.58 3.86
C SER A 95 -1.07 13.85 4.16
N ASN A 96 -1.98 12.96 3.80
CA ASN A 96 -3.38 13.08 4.20
C ASN A 96 -3.56 12.55 5.64
N SER A 97 -4.13 13.36 6.54
CA SER A 97 -4.22 13.02 7.98
C SER A 97 -4.98 11.72 8.25
N GLN A 98 -6.05 11.43 7.52
CA GLN A 98 -6.84 10.20 7.71
C GLN A 98 -6.09 8.98 7.19
N LEU A 99 -5.48 9.07 6.00
CA LEU A 99 -4.69 7.98 5.44
C LEU A 99 -3.41 7.74 6.25
N ARG A 100 -2.81 8.78 6.79
CA ARG A 100 -1.66 8.70 7.67
C ARG A 100 -1.99 7.98 8.96
N ALA A 101 -3.12 8.29 9.59
CA ALA A 101 -3.56 7.56 10.79
C ALA A 101 -3.72 6.05 10.52
N ILE A 102 -4.21 5.67 9.33
CA ILE A 102 -4.30 4.26 8.93
C ILE A 102 -2.90 3.67 8.68
N ALA A 103 -2.01 4.41 8.02
CA ALA A 103 -0.63 3.97 7.77
C ALA A 103 0.15 3.76 9.07
N GLU A 104 -0.05 4.60 10.09
CA GLU A 104 0.58 4.49 11.40
C GLU A 104 0.19 3.19 12.12
N VAL A 105 -1.06 2.73 11.98
CA VAL A 105 -1.50 1.42 12.50
C VAL A 105 -0.69 0.28 11.89
N TYR A 106 -0.50 0.27 10.57
CA TYR A 106 0.25 -0.80 9.91
C TYR A 106 1.77 -0.66 10.04
N ALA A 107 2.29 0.54 10.29
CA ALA A 107 3.72 0.77 10.54
C ALA A 107 4.15 0.48 11.98
N SER A 108 3.20 0.29 12.90
CA SER A 108 3.49 -0.03 14.29
C SER A 108 4.20 -1.39 14.41
N ASP A 109 4.97 -1.59 15.48
CA ASP A 109 5.77 -2.81 15.70
C ASP A 109 4.92 -4.10 15.73
N ASP A 110 3.65 -3.99 16.14
CA ASP A 110 2.65 -5.08 16.17
C ASP A 110 1.73 -5.09 14.93
N GLY A 111 1.98 -4.21 13.95
CA GLY A 111 1.13 -4.00 12.78
C GLY A 111 1.32 -5.02 11.65
N GLU A 112 2.41 -5.78 11.62
CA GLU A 112 2.77 -6.66 10.50
C GLU A 112 1.79 -7.83 10.32
N GLU A 113 1.44 -8.54 11.39
CA GLU A 113 0.49 -9.66 11.33
C GLU A 113 -0.89 -9.19 10.85
N LYS A 114 -1.37 -8.09 11.43
CA LYS A 114 -2.62 -7.44 11.02
C LYS A 114 -2.59 -7.03 9.54
N PHE A 115 -1.49 -6.42 9.11
CA PHE A 115 -1.31 -6.00 7.72
C PHE A 115 -1.43 -7.18 6.74
N VAL A 116 -0.79 -8.32 7.04
CA VAL A 116 -0.86 -9.51 6.18
C VAL A 116 -2.30 -10.02 6.08
N HIS A 117 -3.00 -10.15 7.21
CA HIS A 117 -4.39 -10.61 7.23
C HIS A 117 -5.32 -9.67 6.46
N ASP A 118 -5.23 -8.36 6.70
CA ASP A 118 -6.07 -7.37 6.05
C ASP A 118 -5.76 -7.28 4.54
N PHE A 119 -4.49 -7.42 4.13
CA PHE A 119 -4.11 -7.49 2.73
C PHE A 119 -4.75 -8.69 2.02
N VAL A 120 -4.65 -9.88 2.62
CA VAL A 120 -5.23 -11.10 2.04
C VAL A 120 -6.75 -10.99 1.94
N ALA A 121 -7.42 -10.46 2.97
CA ALA A 121 -8.85 -10.25 2.97
C ALA A 121 -9.28 -9.27 1.85
N ALA A 122 -8.59 -8.15 1.73
CA ALA A 122 -8.86 -7.15 0.68
C ALA A 122 -8.57 -7.71 -0.72
N TRP A 123 -7.50 -8.49 -0.89
CA TRP A 123 -7.16 -9.15 -2.15
C TRP A 123 -8.26 -10.14 -2.57
N ASN A 124 -8.64 -11.03 -1.65
CA ASN A 124 -9.69 -12.02 -1.90
C ASN A 124 -11.04 -11.35 -2.22
N LYS A 125 -11.37 -10.23 -1.57
CA LYS A 125 -12.55 -9.43 -1.89
C LYS A 125 -12.51 -8.94 -3.34
N VAL A 126 -11.41 -8.34 -3.77
CA VAL A 126 -11.26 -7.83 -5.15
C VAL A 126 -11.38 -8.96 -6.16
N MET A 127 -10.75 -10.11 -5.89
CA MET A 127 -10.79 -11.28 -6.78
C MET A 127 -12.19 -11.91 -6.93
N ASN A 128 -13.15 -11.60 -6.05
CA ASN A 128 -14.51 -12.13 -6.11
C ASN A 128 -15.56 -11.08 -6.50
N LEU A 129 -15.21 -9.85 -6.89
CA LEU A 129 -16.19 -8.80 -7.17
C LEU A 129 -17.19 -9.15 -8.29
N ASP A 130 -16.76 -9.97 -9.25
CA ASP A 130 -17.55 -10.42 -10.40
C ASP A 130 -18.22 -11.80 -10.20
N ARG A 131 -17.99 -12.46 -9.06
CA ARG A 131 -18.58 -13.75 -8.71
C ARG A 131 -20.03 -13.62 -8.25
N PHE A 132 -20.89 -13.16 -9.15
CA PHE A 132 -22.34 -13.01 -8.92
C PHE A 132 -23.08 -14.36 -8.78
N ASP A 133 -22.41 -15.46 -9.12
CA ASP A 133 -22.87 -16.83 -8.90
C ASP A 133 -22.80 -17.27 -7.42
N LEU A 134 -22.01 -16.57 -6.60
CA LEU A 134 -21.86 -16.86 -5.17
C LEU A 134 -22.77 -15.97 -4.31
N GLU A 135 -23.12 -16.46 -3.11
CA GLU A 135 -23.86 -15.66 -2.15
C GLU A 135 -23.11 -14.37 -1.76
N PRO A 136 -23.81 -13.23 -1.54
CA PRO A 136 -23.18 -11.96 -1.22
C PRO A 136 -22.30 -11.94 0.03
N ALA A 137 -22.50 -12.87 0.96
CA ALA A 137 -21.69 -13.03 2.16
C ALA A 137 -20.31 -13.62 1.82
N VAL A 138 -20.30 -14.68 1.01
CA VAL A 138 -19.07 -15.34 0.52
C VAL A 138 -18.26 -14.39 -0.36
N ARG A 139 -18.94 -13.61 -1.21
CA ARG A 139 -18.31 -12.63 -2.09
C ARG A 139 -17.53 -11.52 -1.36
N ARG A 140 -17.97 -11.15 -0.15
CA ARG A 140 -17.36 -10.07 0.64
C ARG A 140 -16.27 -10.54 1.60
N GLY A 141 -15.87 -11.82 1.53
CA GLY A 141 -14.84 -12.39 2.40
C GLY A 141 -15.24 -12.47 3.87
N THR A 142 -16.54 -12.38 4.17
CA THR A 142 -17.06 -12.58 5.54
C THR A 142 -17.22 -14.09 5.77
N PRO A 143 -16.71 -14.65 6.88
CA PRO A 143 -16.98 -16.05 7.20
C PRO A 143 -18.49 -16.28 7.24
N SER A 144 -18.98 -17.27 6.49
CA SER A 144 -20.38 -17.64 6.55
C SER A 144 -20.72 -18.13 7.97
N LEU A 145 -21.66 -17.46 8.63
CA LEU A 145 -22.22 -17.89 9.92
C LEU A 145 -23.10 -19.15 9.82
N VAL A 146 -22.98 -19.91 8.73
CA VAL A 146 -23.75 -21.14 8.51
C VAL A 146 -22.85 -22.33 8.83
N GLN A 147 -22.62 -22.53 10.13
CA GLN A 147 -22.50 -23.88 10.67
C GLN A 147 -23.91 -24.31 11.07
N ARG A 148 -24.46 -25.26 10.31
CA ARG A 148 -25.54 -26.16 10.75
C ARG A 148 -25.19 -27.57 10.30
#